data_AF-A0A1G2TE92-F1
#
_entry.id   AF-A0A1G2TE92-F1
#
_cell.length_a   1.000
_cell.length_b   1.000
_cell.length_c   1.000
_cell.angle_alpha   90.00
_cell.angle_beta   90.00
_cell.angle_gamma   90.00
#
_symmetry.space_group_name_H-M   'P 1'
#
loop_
_entity.id
_entity.type
_entity.pdbx_description
1 polymer ?
#
loop_
_entity_poly.entity_id
_entity_poly.type
_entity_poly.pdbx_seq_one_letter_code
_entity_poly.pdbx_strand_id
1 'polypeptide(L)'
;MIKNIEFFTKGKKEPFVASEAPPTSKERLQKALQYFLTNKLEVIAVDLAIPEAKKHGFHAFMVSIPKLQPLYLDEKYPYYGGERLYNVPVKLGYFQSPKTEAKLNQIIQPFA
;
A
#
# COMPACT_ATOMS: atom_id res chain seq x y z
N MET A 1 -16.97 5.10 -28.62
CA MET A 1 -16.31 6.43 -28.48
C MET A 1 -16.58 6.93 -27.07
N ILE A 2 -15.56 7.05 -26.22
CA ILE A 2 -15.74 7.52 -24.84
C ILE A 2 -15.93 9.04 -24.89
N LYS A 3 -17.13 9.51 -24.54
CA LYS A 3 -17.43 10.94 -24.41
C LYS A 3 -16.67 11.49 -23.19
N ASN A 4 -16.15 12.72 -23.25
CA ASN A 4 -15.50 13.47 -22.16
C ASN A 4 -14.03 13.14 -21.80
N ILE A 5 -13.23 12.66 -22.75
CA ILE A 5 -11.76 12.56 -22.53
C ILE A 5 -11.01 13.87 -22.74
N GLU A 6 -11.70 14.93 -23.17
CA GLU A 6 -11.09 16.22 -23.51
C GLU A 6 -10.32 16.85 -22.34
N PHE A 7 -10.76 16.60 -21.10
CA PHE A 7 -10.03 17.03 -19.90
C PHE A 7 -8.60 16.47 -19.84
N PHE A 8 -8.39 15.21 -20.26
CA PHE A 8 -7.07 14.59 -20.30
C PHE A 8 -6.22 15.07 -21.47
N THR A 9 -6.85 15.47 -22.58
CA THR A 9 -6.14 15.73 -23.84
C THR A 9 -5.95 17.22 -24.14
N LYS A 10 -6.77 18.11 -23.58
CA LYS A 10 -6.72 19.57 -23.78
C LYS A 10 -5.99 20.33 -22.67
N GLY A 11 -5.39 19.63 -21.70
CA GLY A 11 -4.56 20.26 -20.68
C GLY A 11 -3.34 20.99 -21.28
N LYS A 12 -2.86 22.03 -20.60
CA LYS A 12 -1.64 22.75 -20.98
C LYS A 12 -0.46 21.77 -20.96
N LYS A 13 0.18 21.58 -22.11
CA LYS A 13 1.38 20.74 -22.21
C LYS A 13 2.57 21.57 -21.73
N GLU A 14 3.12 21.21 -20.58
CA GLU A 14 4.38 21.76 -20.11
C GLU A 14 5.49 20.74 -20.36
N PRO A 15 6.66 21.16 -20.90
CA PRO A 15 7.79 20.26 -21.07
C PRO A 15 8.24 19.76 -19.70
N PHE A 16 8.02 18.47 -19.45
CA PHE A 16 8.53 17.81 -18.27
C PHE A 16 10.02 17.52 -18.47
N VAL A 17 10.87 18.30 -17.81
CA VAL A 17 12.28 17.96 -17.65
C VAL A 17 12.38 17.23 -16.31
N ALA A 18 12.64 15.92 -16.37
CA ALA A 18 12.94 15.17 -15.16
C ALA A 18 14.20 15.78 -14.53
N SER A 19 14.06 16.47 -13.40
CA SER A 19 15.14 17.27 -12.82
C SER A 19 16.21 16.40 -12.15
N GLU A 20 15.90 15.15 -11.81
CA GLU A 20 16.79 14.26 -11.06
C GLU A 20 16.60 12.79 -11.48
N ALA A 21 17.67 12.00 -11.35
CA ALA A 21 17.56 10.54 -11.48
C ALA A 21 16.62 9.99 -10.39
N PRO A 22 15.80 8.98 -10.71
CA PRO A 22 14.91 8.39 -9.71
C PRO A 22 15.73 7.78 -8.56
N PRO A 23 15.25 7.86 -7.31
CA PRO A 23 15.95 7.29 -6.17
C PRO A 23 16.11 5.78 -6.32
N THR A 24 17.25 5.28 -5.87
CA THR A 24 17.59 3.86 -5.83
C THR A 24 16.60 3.08 -4.97
N SER A 25 16.49 1.77 -5.18
CA SER A 25 15.66 0.89 -4.34
C SER A 25 16.04 0.98 -2.85
N LYS A 26 17.33 1.20 -2.56
CA LYS A 26 17.84 1.39 -1.19
C LYS A 26 17.28 2.66 -0.56
N GLU A 27 17.35 3.79 -1.26
CA GLU A 27 16.84 5.07 -0.77
C GLU A 27 15.32 5.04 -0.59
N ARG A 28 14.60 4.40 -1.52
CA ARG A 28 13.15 4.21 -1.41
C ARG A 28 12.77 3.36 -0.19
N LEU A 29 13.51 2.27 0.06
CA LEU A 29 13.32 1.43 1.25
C LEU A 29 13.62 2.22 2.54
N GLN A 30 14.73 2.95 2.58
CA GLN A 30 15.09 3.78 3.73
C GLN A 30 14.02 4.82 4.05
N LYS A 31 13.47 5.47 3.02
CA LYS A 31 12.37 6.42 3.17
C LYS A 31 11.10 5.76 3.74
N ALA A 32 10.74 4.57 3.26
CA ALA A 32 9.60 3.81 3.78
C ALA A 32 9.82 3.40 5.24
N LEU A 33 11.00 2.85 5.57
CA LEU A 33 11.36 2.48 6.93
C LEU A 33 11.34 3.70 7.87
N GLN A 34 11.89 4.83 7.44
CA GLN A 34 11.85 6.06 8.22
C GLN A 34 10.42 6.49 8.53
N TYR A 35 9.52 6.41 7.54
CA TYR A 35 8.10 6.70 7.76
C TYR A 35 7.50 5.76 8.82
N PHE A 36 7.70 4.45 8.71
CA PHE A 36 7.14 3.49 9.67
C PHE A 36 7.69 3.69 11.08
N LEU A 37 9.00 3.88 11.22
CA LEU A 37 9.66 4.11 12.51
C LEU A 37 9.19 5.41 13.17
N THR A 38 9.14 6.52 12.42
CA THR A 38 8.64 7.81 12.93
C THR A 38 7.19 7.70 13.41
N ASN A 39 6.39 6.85 12.77
CA ASN A 39 4.99 6.61 13.14
C ASN A 39 4.79 5.48 14.16
N LYS A 40 5.87 4.96 14.78
CA LYS A 40 5.83 3.87 15.77
C LYS A 40 5.12 2.61 15.25
N LEU A 41 5.35 2.32 13.96
CA LEU A 41 4.92 1.10 13.29
C LEU A 41 6.11 0.14 13.25
N GLU A 42 5.96 -1.01 13.88
CA GLU A 42 6.97 -2.07 13.88
C GLU A 42 7.05 -2.72 12.50
N VAL A 43 8.27 -2.92 12.01
CA VAL A 43 8.55 -3.56 10.72
C VAL A 43 9.37 -4.81 10.98
N ILE A 44 8.82 -5.96 10.64
CA ILE A 44 9.44 -7.27 10.80
C ILE A 44 9.71 -7.83 9.41
N ALA A 45 10.96 -8.20 9.13
CA ALA A 45 11.34 -8.84 7.88
C ALA A 45 12.01 -10.19 8.18
N VAL A 46 11.52 -11.23 7.52
CA VAL A 46 12.06 -12.59 7.62
C VAL A 46 12.63 -12.98 6.27
N ASP A 47 13.91 -13.35 6.24
CA ASP A 47 14.55 -13.91 5.05
C ASP A 47 14.10 -15.37 4.88
N LEU A 48 13.43 -15.63 3.76
CA LEU A 48 12.89 -16.94 3.40
C LEU A 48 13.72 -17.64 2.33
N ALA A 49 14.78 -17.02 1.81
CA ALA A 49 15.55 -17.60 0.72
C ALA A 49 16.41 -18.77 1.22
N ILE A 50 16.22 -19.93 0.58
CA ILE A 50 17.06 -21.10 0.79
C ILE A 50 18.49 -20.85 0.29
N PRO A 51 19.52 -21.50 0.87
CA PRO A 51 20.92 -21.28 0.48
C PRO A 51 21.17 -21.45 -1.02
N GLU A 52 20.54 -22.42 -1.66
CA GLU A 52 20.65 -22.71 -3.09
C GLU A 52 20.16 -21.53 -3.93
N ALA A 53 19.03 -20.92 -3.55
CA ALA A 53 18.47 -19.75 -4.23
C ALA A 53 19.40 -18.54 -4.08
N LYS A 54 19.93 -18.30 -2.87
CA LYS A 54 20.87 -17.21 -2.60
C LYS A 54 22.15 -17.31 -3.43
N LYS A 55 22.69 -18.52 -3.61
CA LYS A 55 23.88 -18.75 -4.46
C LYS A 55 23.68 -18.32 -5.91
N HIS A 56 22.43 -18.34 -6.39
CA HIS A 56 22.06 -17.91 -7.74
C HIS A 56 21.50 -16.47 -7.79
N GLY A 57 21.65 -15.69 -6.71
CA GLY A 57 21.21 -14.29 -6.65
C GLY A 57 19.72 -14.09 -6.39
N PHE A 58 18.99 -15.14 -6.01
CA PHE A 58 17.58 -15.02 -5.64
C PHE A 58 17.42 -14.68 -4.16
N HIS A 59 16.51 -13.75 -3.89
CA HIS A 59 16.16 -13.30 -2.55
C HIS A 59 14.66 -13.37 -2.37
N ALA A 60 14.22 -13.81 -1.19
CA ALA A 60 12.81 -13.90 -0.82
C ALA A 60 12.67 -13.44 0.62
N PHE A 61 11.79 -12.47 0.85
CA PHE A 61 11.52 -11.93 2.18
C PHE A 61 10.02 -11.91 2.42
N MET A 62 9.61 -12.27 3.62
CA MET A 62 8.27 -11.98 4.12
C MET A 62 8.37 -10.79 5.07
N VAL A 63 7.59 -9.75 4.79
CA VAL A 63 7.56 -8.52 5.59
C VAL A 63 6.19 -8.39 6.25
N SER A 64 6.17 -8.20 7.56
CA SER A 64 4.97 -7.96 8.36
C SER A 64 5.06 -6.62 9.08
N ILE A 65 3.98 -5.85 9.00
CA ILE A 65 3.82 -4.57 9.71
C ILE A 65 2.44 -4.64 10.39
N PRO A 66 2.34 -5.17 11.63
CA PRO A 66 1.07 -5.62 12.21
C PRO A 66 -0.04 -4.57 12.29
N LYS A 67 0.34 -3.30 12.42
CA LYS A 67 -0.61 -2.19 12.52
C LYS A 67 -1.12 -1.72 11.16
N LEU A 68 -0.62 -2.21 10.03
CA LEU A 68 -1.19 -1.93 8.70
C LEU A 68 -2.47 -2.75 8.46
N GLN A 69 -3.29 -2.30 7.52
CA GLN A 69 -4.46 -3.05 7.11
C GLN A 69 -4.03 -4.09 6.07
N PRO A 70 -4.18 -5.40 6.34
CA PRO A 70 -3.88 -6.42 5.35
C PRO A 70 -4.85 -6.28 4.17
N LEU A 71 -4.32 -6.48 2.97
CA LEU A 71 -5.14 -6.80 1.81
C LEU A 71 -5.50 -8.28 1.91
N TYR A 72 -6.77 -8.55 1.70
CA TYR A 72 -7.46 -9.78 2.03
C TYR A 72 -7.14 -10.89 0.99
N LEU A 73 -7.13 -12.18 1.40
CA LEU A 73 -6.77 -13.35 0.55
C LEU A 73 -7.67 -14.61 0.71
N ASP A 74 -8.56 -14.71 1.71
CA ASP A 74 -9.46 -15.88 1.90
C ASP A 74 -10.90 -15.54 2.34
N GLU A 75 -11.88 -15.75 1.42
CA GLU A 75 -13.33 -15.41 1.39
C GLU A 75 -13.97 -15.42 2.76
N LYS A 76 -13.58 -16.49 3.44
CA LYS A 76 -14.17 -17.01 4.65
C LYS A 76 -13.75 -16.24 5.89
N TYR A 77 -12.65 -15.51 5.86
CA TYR A 77 -12.02 -14.87 7.01
C TYR A 77 -11.74 -13.37 6.74
N PRO A 78 -12.78 -12.52 6.73
CA PRO A 78 -12.58 -11.09 6.51
C PRO A 78 -11.78 -10.45 7.66
N TYR A 79 -10.77 -9.66 7.30
CA TYR A 79 -9.98 -8.88 8.25
C TYR A 79 -10.65 -7.54 8.56
N TYR A 80 -11.73 -7.57 9.35
CA TYR A 80 -12.41 -6.36 9.84
C TYR A 80 -11.76 -5.77 11.11
N GLY A 81 -10.74 -6.43 11.64
CA GLY A 81 -9.93 -5.92 12.73
C GLY A 81 -9.02 -4.76 12.31
N GLY A 82 -8.47 -4.08 13.32
CA GLY A 82 -7.49 -3.01 13.14
C GLY A 82 -8.11 -1.62 13.07
N GLU A 83 -7.55 -0.69 13.84
CA GLU A 83 -8.06 0.68 13.94
C GLU A 83 -7.97 1.46 12.61
N ARG A 84 -7.05 1.09 11.73
CA ARG A 84 -6.80 1.82 10.49
C ARG A 84 -7.97 1.76 9.53
N LEU A 85 -8.65 0.60 9.45
CA LEU A 85 -9.80 0.40 8.59
C LEU A 85 -10.91 1.43 8.85
N TYR A 86 -11.06 1.82 10.11
CA TYR A 86 -12.10 2.73 10.57
C TYR A 86 -11.63 4.18 10.69
N ASN A 87 -10.41 4.40 11.19
CA ASN A 87 -9.92 5.74 11.55
C ASN A 87 -9.19 6.45 10.41
N VAL A 88 -8.50 5.73 9.52
CA VAL A 88 -7.74 6.37 8.42
C VAL A 88 -8.67 7.11 7.44
N PRO A 89 -9.80 6.55 6.99
CA PRO A 89 -10.72 7.28 6.12
C PRO A 89 -11.23 8.60 6.73
N VAL A 90 -11.47 8.63 8.04
CA VAL A 90 -11.88 9.84 8.77
C VAL A 90 -10.75 10.86 8.83
N LYS A 91 -9.53 10.43 9.18
CA LYS A 91 -8.34 11.29 9.21
C LYS A 91 -8.03 11.94 7.85
N LEU A 92 -8.36 11.26 6.76
CA LEU A 92 -8.20 11.75 5.39
C LEU A 92 -9.39 12.58 4.88
N GLY A 93 -10.45 12.74 5.68
CA GLY A 93 -11.62 13.54 5.33
C GLY A 93 -12.64 12.84 4.42
N TYR A 94 -12.51 11.54 4.18
CA TYR A 94 -13.49 10.79 3.38
C TYR A 94 -14.82 10.57 4.11
N PHE A 95 -14.77 10.46 5.44
CA PHE A 95 -15.96 10.32 6.29
C PHE A 95 -15.86 11.24 7.50
N GLN A 96 -17.02 11.71 7.99
CA GLN A 96 -17.10 12.54 9.20
C GLN A 96 -16.90 11.71 10.48
N SER A 97 -17.21 10.42 10.44
CA SER A 97 -17.08 9.49 11.57
C SER A 97 -16.73 8.07 11.11
N PRO A 98 -16.14 7.25 11.99
CA PRO A 98 -15.81 5.86 11.65
C PRO A 98 -17.07 5.05 11.33
N LYS A 99 -16.99 4.18 10.32
CA LYS A 99 -18.07 3.23 10.02
C LYS A 99 -18.13 2.12 11.07
N THR A 100 -19.29 1.50 11.22
CA THR A 100 -19.43 0.22 11.91
C THR A 100 -19.04 -0.93 10.98
N GLU A 101 -18.64 -2.07 11.54
CA GLU A 101 -18.29 -3.27 10.77
C GLU A 101 -19.41 -3.67 9.78
N ALA A 102 -20.67 -3.64 10.21
CA ALA A 102 -21.84 -3.91 9.37
C ALA A 102 -22.01 -2.97 8.16
N LYS A 103 -21.32 -1.81 8.16
CA LYS A 103 -21.34 -0.82 7.06
C LYS A 103 -20.08 -0.87 6.20
N LEU A 104 -19.16 -1.79 6.48
CA LEU A 104 -18.04 -2.08 5.60
C LEU A 104 -18.53 -2.76 4.32
N ASN A 105 -17.66 -2.75 3.30
CA ASN A 105 -17.98 -3.40 2.04
C ASN A 105 -18.23 -4.90 2.27
N GLN A 106 -19.43 -5.35 1.89
CA GLN A 106 -19.85 -6.75 1.97
C GLN A 106 -19.62 -7.49 0.65
N ILE A 107 -19.25 -6.77 -0.40
CA ILE A 107 -18.91 -7.36 -1.69
C ILE A 107 -17.46 -7.79 -1.63
N ILE A 108 -17.23 -9.03 -2.04
CA ILE A 108 -15.91 -9.62 -2.23
C ILE A 108 -15.02 -8.66 -3.04
N GLN A 109 -13.80 -8.44 -2.57
CA GLN A 109 -12.84 -7.63 -3.30
C GLN A 109 -12.49 -8.34 -4.62
N PRO A 110 -12.60 -7.67 -5.78
CA PRO A 110 -12.17 -8.26 -7.04
C PRO A 110 -10.69 -8.64 -7.01
N PHE A 111 -10.35 -9.80 -7.58
CA PHE A 111 -8.98 -10.35 -7.68
C PHE A 111 -8.32 -10.72 -6.35
N ALA A 112 -9.13 -10.87 -5.30
CA ALA A 112 -8.69 -11.47 -4.04
C ALA A 112 -8.93 -12.99 -4.02
#